data_AF-A0A9E8A1X3-F1
#
_entry.id   AF-A0A9E8A1X3-F1
#
_cell.length_a   1.000
_cell.length_b   1.000
_cell.length_c   1.000
_cell.angle_alpha   90.00
_cell.angle_beta   90.00
_cell.angle_gamma   90.00
#
_symmetry.space_group_name_H-M   'P 1'
#
loop_
_entity.id
_entity.type
_entity.pdbx_description
1 polymer ?
#
loop_
_entity_poly.entity_id
_entity_poly.type
_entity_poly.pdbx_seq_one_letter_code
_entity_poly.pdbx_strand_id
1 'polypeptide(L)'
;MLKPIIVFVVSLILLVPVCLFAGYGIGEVIAAYVYPVTGPPDRFREDRELFAGVYGIMFIGGFLYLASAAYAAFRLIKAIRKERK
;
A
#
# COMPACT_ATOMS: atom_id res chain seq x y z
N MET A 1 8.33 14.89 23.84
CA MET A 1 7.77 14.47 22.53
C MET A 1 8.56 13.37 21.80
N LEU A 2 9.73 12.93 22.29
CA LEU A 2 10.52 11.90 21.60
C LEU A 2 9.85 10.52 21.54
N LYS A 3 9.27 10.05 22.66
CA LYS A 3 8.50 8.79 22.73
C LYS A 3 7.39 8.69 21.66
N PRO A 4 6.44 9.64 21.53
CA PRO A 4 5.38 9.54 20.53
C PRO A 4 5.90 9.62 19.08
N ILE A 5 6.99 10.34 18.82
CA ILE A 5 7.63 10.37 17.49
C ILE A 5 8.21 8.99 17.14
N ILE A 6 8.92 8.36 18.08
CA ILE A 6 9.48 7.01 17.89
C ILE A 6 8.35 6.00 17.63
N VAL A 7 7.30 6.01 18.45
CA VAL A 7 6.14 5.12 18.26
C VAL A 7 5.50 5.33 16.89
N PHE A 8 5.35 6.59 16.44
CA PHE A 8 4.80 6.92 15.12
C PHE A 8 5.65 6.36 13.98
N VAL A 9 6.98 6.55 14.03
CA VAL A 9 7.90 6.06 13.00
C VAL A 9 7.94 4.53 12.98
N VAL A 10 8.01 3.88 14.14
CA VAL A 10 7.99 2.41 14.24
C VAL A 10 6.68 1.84 13.70
N SER A 11 5.54 2.50 14.00
CA SER A 11 4.23 2.08 13.49
C SER A 11 4.16 2.19 11.96
N LEU A 12 4.68 3.27 11.37
CA LEU A 12 4.78 3.41 9.91
C LEU A 12 5.64 2.29 9.30
N ILE A 13 6.79 1.97 9.88
CA ILE A 13 7.66 0.92 9.34
C ILE A 13 6.97 -0.44 9.40
N LEU A 14 6.32 -0.76 10.51
CA LEU A 14 5.59 -2.02 10.68
C LEU A 14 4.35 -2.13 9.78
N LEU A 15 3.77 -1.01 9.37
CA LEU A 15 2.60 -1.00 8.50
C LEU A 15 2.95 -1.33 7.04
N VAL A 16 4.19 -1.04 6.60
CA VAL A 16 4.66 -1.35 5.25
C VAL A 16 4.51 -2.83 4.87
N PRO A 17 5.04 -3.82 5.62
CA PRO A 17 4.86 -5.23 5.27
C PRO A 17 3.40 -5.66 5.28
N VAL A 18 2.59 -5.13 6.20
CA VAL A 18 1.14 -5.42 6.25
C VAL A 18 0.46 -4.95 4.97
N CYS A 19 0.73 -3.72 4.53
CA CYS A 19 0.18 -3.17 3.28
C CYS A 19 0.67 -3.95 2.05
N LEU A 20 1.92 -4.40 2.03
CA LEU A 20 2.46 -5.21 0.93
C LEU A 20 1.77 -6.58 0.83
N PHE A 21 1.69 -7.32 1.94
CA PHE A 21 1.04 -8.64 1.94
C PHE A 21 -0.46 -8.55 1.65
N ALA A 22 -1.15 -7.59 2.25
CA ALA A 22 -2.58 -7.39 1.98
C ALA A 22 -2.82 -6.94 0.53
N GLY A 23 -2.04 -5.98 0.02
CA GLY A 23 -2.17 -5.51 -1.35
C GLY A 23 -1.86 -6.58 -2.38
N TYR A 24 -0.80 -7.36 -2.16
CA TYR A 24 -0.45 -8.50 -3.01
C TYR A 24 -1.54 -9.58 -2.98
N GLY A 25 -2.02 -9.98 -1.80
CA GLY A 25 -3.08 -10.97 -1.66
C GLY A 25 -4.41 -10.55 -2.30
N ILE A 26 -4.80 -9.28 -2.13
CA ILE A 26 -5.98 -8.73 -2.82
C ILE A 26 -5.78 -8.74 -4.34
N GLY A 27 -4.59 -8.38 -4.81
CA GLY A 27 -4.24 -8.44 -6.23
C GLY A 27 -4.38 -9.86 -6.81
N GLU A 28 -3.85 -10.87 -6.13
CA GLU A 28 -3.95 -12.28 -6.50
C GLU A 28 -5.40 -12.78 -6.52
N VAL A 29 -6.21 -12.42 -5.52
CA VAL A 29 -7.64 -12.80 -5.48
C VAL A 29 -8.42 -12.17 -6.63
N ILE A 30 -8.16 -10.90 -6.94
CA ILE A 30 -8.80 -10.21 -8.07
C ILE A 30 -8.35 -10.83 -9.39
N ALA A 31 -7.05 -11.11 -9.53
CA ALA A 31 -6.50 -11.78 -10.71
C ALA A 31 -7.17 -13.14 -10.94
N ALA A 32 -7.31 -13.97 -9.90
CA ALA A 32 -7.96 -15.27 -9.98
C ALA A 32 -9.45 -15.19 -10.36
N TYR A 33 -10.13 -14.09 -9.99
CA TYR A 33 -11.54 -13.86 -10.34
C TYR A 33 -11.72 -13.34 -11.78
N VAL A 34 -10.82 -12.48 -12.25
CA VAL A 34 -10.92 -11.81 -13.56
C VAL A 34 -10.36 -12.67 -14.69
N TYR A 35 -9.32 -13.47 -14.44
CA TYR A 35 -8.71 -14.40 -15.39
C TYR A 35 -8.94 -15.84 -14.94
N PRO A 36 -10.15 -16.39 -15.11
CA PRO A 36 -10.42 -17.76 -14.75
C PRO A 36 -9.61 -18.70 -15.65
N VAL A 37 -8.89 -19.64 -15.02
CA VAL A 37 -7.98 -20.64 -15.61
C VAL A 37 -8.65 -21.61 -16.63
N THR A 38 -9.89 -21.34 -17.01
CA THR A 38 -10.75 -22.20 -17.84
C THR A 38 -10.86 -21.75 -19.31
N GLY A 39 -10.14 -20.71 -19.72
CA GLY A 39 -10.10 -20.22 -21.11
C GLY A 39 -9.01 -20.89 -21.98
N PRO A 40 -9.09 -20.80 -23.32
CA PRO A 40 -8.02 -21.28 -24.20
C PRO A 40 -6.69 -20.57 -23.88
N PRO A 41 -5.56 -21.29 -23.79
CA PRO A 41 -4.34 -20.80 -23.15
C PRO A 41 -3.57 -19.82 -24.05
N ASP A 42 -4.00 -18.55 -24.10
CA ASP A 42 -3.21 -17.44 -24.62
C ASP A 42 -2.29 -16.89 -23.51
N ARG A 43 -1.21 -17.64 -23.22
CA ARG A 43 -0.27 -17.36 -22.11
C ARG A 43 0.22 -15.91 -22.05
N PHE A 44 0.37 -15.24 -23.20
CA PHE A 44 0.90 -13.87 -23.27
C PHE A 44 -0.10 -12.78 -22.85
N ARG A 45 -1.40 -13.06 -22.93
CA ARG A 45 -2.43 -12.08 -22.58
C ARG A 45 -2.74 -12.13 -21.09
N GLU A 46 -2.88 -13.34 -20.55
CA GLU A 46 -3.10 -13.56 -19.11
C GLU A 46 -1.97 -12.94 -18.27
N ASP A 47 -0.70 -13.15 -18.64
CA ASP A 47 0.44 -12.57 -17.90
C ASP A 47 0.42 -11.03 -17.89
N ARG A 48 0.09 -10.38 -19.01
CA ARG A 48 0.03 -8.90 -19.08
C ARG A 48 -1.11 -8.33 -18.26
N GLU A 49 -2.27 -8.97 -18.35
CA GLU A 49 -3.48 -8.48 -17.70
C GLU A 49 -3.44 -8.78 -16.18
N LEU A 50 -2.80 -9.90 -15.75
CA LEU A 50 -2.43 -10.14 -14.35
C LEU A 50 -1.43 -9.10 -13.84
N PHE A 51 -0.37 -8.83 -14.60
CA PHE A 51 0.66 -7.87 -14.21
C PHE A 51 0.06 -6.47 -14.06
N ALA A 52 -0.80 -6.04 -14.99
CA ALA A 52 -1.49 -4.76 -14.89
C ALA A 52 -2.42 -4.66 -13.67
N GLY A 53 -3.16 -5.74 -13.36
CA GLY A 53 -4.06 -5.79 -12.20
C GLY A 53 -3.31 -5.75 -10.87
N VAL A 54 -2.36 -6.66 -10.66
CA VAL A 54 -1.62 -6.81 -9.40
C VAL A 54 -0.74 -5.58 -9.15
N TYR A 55 0.06 -5.17 -10.14
CA TYR A 55 0.91 -3.98 -9.97
C TYR A 55 0.12 -2.69 -9.91
N GLY A 56 -1.02 -2.58 -10.61
CA GLY A 56 -1.90 -1.42 -10.52
C GLY A 56 -2.47 -1.22 -9.11
N ILE A 57 -2.94 -2.30 -8.48
CA ILE A 57 -3.46 -2.28 -7.10
C ILE A 57 -2.35 -1.93 -6.11
N MET A 58 -1.16 -2.53 -6.26
CA MET A 58 0.00 -2.21 -5.43
C MET A 58 0.43 -0.74 -5.58
N PHE A 59 0.37 -0.19 -6.79
CA PHE A 59 0.74 1.20 -7.06
C PHE A 59 -0.24 2.20 -6.44
N ILE A 60 -1.55 1.98 -6.61
CA ILE A 60 -2.59 2.83 -6.01
C ILE A 60 -2.54 2.75 -4.49
N GLY A 61 -2.45 1.53 -3.94
CA GLY A 61 -2.33 1.32 -2.48
C GLY A 61 -1.08 1.98 -1.91
N GLY A 62 0.07 1.83 -2.58
CA GLY A 62 1.32 2.48 -2.20
C GLY A 62 1.25 4.01 -2.24
N PHE A 63 0.60 4.58 -3.26
CA PHE A 63 0.41 6.03 -3.36
C PHE A 63 -0.48 6.55 -2.22
N LEU A 64 -1.61 5.89 -1.94
CA LEU A 64 -2.51 6.26 -0.84
C LEU A 64 -1.82 6.15 0.51
N TYR A 65 -0.97 5.13 0.69
CA TYR A 65 -0.15 4.97 1.88
C TYR A 65 0.82 6.14 2.06
N LEU A 66 1.58 6.50 1.03
CA LEU A 66 2.51 7.63 1.05
C LEU A 66 1.78 8.96 1.35
N ALA A 67 0.64 9.21 0.71
CA ALA A 67 -0.16 10.40 0.95
C ALA A 67 -0.65 10.48 2.41
N SER A 68 -1.11 9.35 2.96
CA SER A 68 -1.57 9.25 4.34
C SER A 68 -0.41 9.45 5.33
N ALA A 69 0.75 8.85 5.08
CA ALA A 69 1.95 9.01 5.89
C ALA A 69 2.45 10.46 5.89
N ALA A 70 2.47 11.12 4.72
CA ALA A 70 2.85 12.52 4.59
C ALA A 70 1.89 13.45 5.35
N TYR A 71 0.59 13.21 5.26
CA TYR A 71 -0.42 13.96 6.01
C TYR A 71 -0.26 13.80 7.53
N ALA A 72 -0.05 12.57 7.99
CA ALA A 72 0.16 12.27 9.40
C ALA A 72 1.45 12.91 9.94
N ALA A 73 2.55 12.89 9.16
CA ALA A 73 3.79 13.58 9.49
C ALA A 73 3.58 15.11 9.57
N PHE A 74 2.85 15.71 8.62
CA PHE A 74 2.52 17.13 8.64
C PHE A 74 1.74 17.51 9.91
N ARG A 75 0.73 16.71 10.30
CA ARG A 75 -0.05 16.90 11.53
C ARG A 75 0.84 16.80 12.77
N LEU A 76 1.76 15.85 12.82
CA LEU A 76 2.71 15.68 13.93
C LEU A 76 3.63 16.91 14.05
N ILE A 77 4.21 17.38 12.94
CA ILE A 77 5.05 18.58 12.92
C ILE A 77 4.26 19.81 13.39
N LYS A 78 3.03 19.99 12.90
CA LYS A 78 2.16 21.11 13.30
C LYS A 78 1.86 21.08 14.80
N ALA A 79 1.61 19.90 15.38
CA ALA A 79 1.38 19.73 16.81
C ALA A 79 2.64 20.09 17.63
N ILE A 80 3.81 19.58 17.25
CA ILE A 80 5.09 19.89 17.90
C ILE A 80 5.38 21.40 17.85
N ARG A 81 5.10 22.06 16.72
CA ARG A 81 5.30 23.52 16.58
C ARG A 81 4.32 24.32 17.45
N LYS A 82 3.11 23.81 17.66
CA LYS A 82 2.10 24.47 18.51
C LYS A 82 2.45 24.37 20.00
N GLU A 83 3.00 23.25 20.48
CA GLU A 83 3.43 23.13 21.88
C GLU A 83 4.71 23.92 22.21
N ARG A 84 5.52 24.26 21.20
CA ARG A 84 6.72 25.09 21.38
C ARG A 84 6.47 26.60 21.39
N LYS A 85 5.24 27.04 21.12
CA LYS A 85 4.87 28.46 21.00
C LYS A 85 3.95 28.85 22.15
#